data_AF-A0A067CA39-F1
#
_entry.id   AF-A0A067CA39-F1
#
_cell.length_a   1.000
_cell.length_b   1.000
_cell.length_c   1.000
_cell.angle_alpha   90.00
_cell.angle_beta   90.00
_cell.angle_gamma   90.00
#
_symmetry.space_group_name_H-M   'P 1'
#
loop_
_entity.id
_entity.type
_entity.pdbx_description
1 polymer ?
#
loop_
_entity_poly.entity_id
_entity_poly.type
_entity_poly.pdbx_seq_one_letter_code
_entity_poly.pdbx_strand_id
1 'polypeptide(L)'
;MAAEEPVAQAAPDTAMTDVSMTGAPPSPTKERMATEGQGDVQGGRPLEGHDEASTATNDDTYDVRLVKDQYGLGIYFTRSDEMAVVDQHVPFYKLPSGLPGPGEASGRIKPGDVLEFIDGLDIRAQPFESTLEALRNLALGSVTLSFRSPAYLPLIETPLVEAAEAAVTLEERNQWLENELARERKCRALADKKVLLYREEVLRLSQVNLELRTAMAKDEAKKRAANDFLACTHLML
;
A
#
# COMPACT_ATOMS: atom_id res chain seq x y z
N MET A 1 -5.30 51.48 30.62
CA MET A 1 -4.33 50.36 30.56
C MET A 1 -4.73 49.53 29.34
N ALA A 2 -4.16 49.87 28.18
CA ALA A 2 -2.97 49.21 27.61
C ALA A 2 -3.35 47.78 27.17
N ALA A 3 -3.78 47.58 25.92
CA ALA A 3 -2.97 47.42 24.70
C ALA A 3 -2.34 46.02 24.62
N GLU A 4 -2.77 45.20 23.65
CA GLU A 4 -1.93 44.71 22.53
C GLU A 4 -2.71 43.74 21.61
N GLU A 5 -2.69 44.05 20.32
CA GLU A 5 -2.74 43.07 19.21
C GLU A 5 -1.40 42.30 19.15
N PRO A 6 -1.29 41.24 18.33
CA PRO A 6 -0.49 41.44 17.11
C PRO A 6 -1.00 40.71 15.84
N VAL A 7 -1.16 41.49 14.77
CA VAL A 7 -0.38 41.48 13.50
C VAL A 7 0.02 40.14 12.85
N ALA A 8 -0.31 40.08 11.56
CA ALA A 8 0.05 39.09 10.54
C ALA A 8 1.54 39.05 10.14
N GLN A 9 1.99 37.89 9.65
CA GLN A 9 3.15 37.72 8.75
C GLN A 9 2.91 36.44 7.93
N ALA A 10 2.57 36.53 6.64
CA ALA A 10 3.46 36.71 5.49
C ALA A 10 4.29 35.44 5.17
N ALA A 11 3.93 34.80 4.04
CA ALA A 11 4.72 33.80 3.35
C ALA A 11 6.08 34.36 2.87
N PRO A 12 7.00 33.48 2.48
CA PRO A 12 7.55 33.64 1.15
C PRO A 12 7.55 32.37 0.30
N ASP A 13 7.49 32.69 -0.99
CA ASP A 13 7.43 31.90 -2.19
C ASP A 13 8.82 31.37 -2.62
N THR A 14 8.82 30.50 -3.63
CA THR A 14 9.96 30.21 -4.55
C THR A 14 10.97 29.12 -4.16
N ALA A 15 10.94 28.00 -4.89
CA ALA A 15 12.00 27.70 -5.87
C ALA A 15 11.64 26.45 -6.70
N MET A 16 11.29 26.73 -7.95
CA MET A 16 11.52 25.85 -9.09
C MET A 16 13.03 25.57 -9.25
N THR A 17 13.39 24.31 -9.47
CA THR A 17 14.55 23.91 -10.29
C THR A 17 14.14 22.58 -10.95
N ASP A 18 13.71 22.62 -12.20
CA ASP A 18 14.48 22.54 -13.45
C ASP A 18 14.79 21.10 -13.88
N VAL A 19 14.41 20.87 -15.12
CA VAL A 19 14.39 19.63 -15.89
C VAL A 19 15.64 19.63 -16.75
N SER A 20 16.44 18.56 -16.71
CA SER A 20 17.29 18.14 -17.83
C SER A 20 17.81 16.72 -17.55
N MET A 21 17.33 15.70 -18.24
CA MET A 21 17.72 15.24 -19.58
C MET A 21 18.88 14.23 -19.55
N THR A 22 18.66 13.16 -20.32
CA THR A 22 19.61 12.17 -20.88
C THR A 22 19.89 10.90 -20.09
N GLY A 23 19.66 9.75 -20.75
CA GLY A 23 20.19 8.46 -20.32
C GLY A 23 19.32 7.22 -20.61
N ALA A 24 18.75 7.08 -21.81
CA ALA A 24 18.21 5.80 -22.27
C ALA A 24 19.36 4.83 -22.68
N PRO A 25 19.11 3.51 -22.73
CA PRO A 25 20.11 2.45 -22.56
C PRO A 25 20.72 1.97 -23.88
N PRO A 26 21.83 1.20 -23.86
CA PRO A 26 22.14 0.28 -24.93
C PRO A 26 21.79 -1.17 -24.55
N SER A 27 20.89 -1.76 -25.34
CA SER A 27 20.65 -3.20 -25.43
C SER A 27 21.75 -3.88 -26.29
N PRO A 28 21.59 -5.17 -26.68
CA PRO A 28 22.51 -6.26 -26.39
C PRO A 28 23.53 -6.54 -27.51
N THR A 29 24.71 -7.04 -27.18
CA THR A 29 25.63 -7.62 -28.17
C THR A 29 25.54 -9.15 -28.11
N LYS A 30 24.97 -9.73 -29.17
CA LYS A 30 25.21 -11.11 -29.58
C LYS A 30 26.63 -11.19 -30.13
N GLU A 31 27.46 -12.06 -29.58
CA GLU A 31 28.53 -12.69 -30.35
C GLU A 31 28.41 -14.21 -30.25
N ARG A 32 28.66 -14.80 -31.41
CA ARG A 32 28.44 -16.17 -31.83
C ARG A 32 29.82 -16.82 -31.89
N MET A 33 29.82 -18.14 -31.67
CA MET A 33 30.76 -19.13 -32.22
C MET A 33 32.07 -19.37 -31.49
N ALA A 34 32.19 -20.56 -30.89
CA ALA A 34 33.32 -21.44 -31.14
C ALA A 34 32.86 -22.90 -30.95
N THR A 35 32.98 -23.65 -32.04
CA THR A 35 32.87 -25.10 -32.16
C THR A 35 34.20 -25.77 -31.80
N GLU A 36 34.15 -26.91 -31.12
CA GLU A 36 35.12 -28.04 -31.09
C GLU A 36 34.69 -28.92 -29.89
N GLY A 37 34.69 -30.25 -29.88
CA GLY A 37 35.19 -31.28 -30.77
C GLY A 37 35.14 -32.60 -29.98
N GLN A 38 34.75 -33.66 -30.68
CA GLN A 38 34.53 -35.06 -30.29
C GLN A 38 35.60 -35.71 -29.37
N GLY A 39 35.18 -36.67 -28.54
CA GLY A 39 36.06 -37.65 -27.89
C GLY A 39 35.34 -38.73 -27.08
N ASP A 40 34.87 -39.78 -27.75
CA ASP A 40 34.39 -41.06 -27.18
C ASP A 40 35.46 -41.80 -26.37
N VAL A 41 35.05 -42.64 -25.39
CA VAL A 41 35.34 -44.09 -25.30
C VAL A 41 34.68 -44.72 -24.05
N GLN A 42 33.68 -45.56 -24.34
CA GLN A 42 33.30 -46.88 -23.79
C GLN A 42 33.78 -47.36 -22.39
N GLY A 43 32.83 -47.91 -21.63
CA GLY A 43 33.10 -48.92 -20.59
C GLY A 43 31.88 -49.31 -19.76
N GLY A 44 31.03 -50.21 -20.25
CA GLY A 44 29.80 -50.63 -19.58
C GLY A 44 29.96 -51.71 -18.50
N ARG A 45 28.93 -51.85 -17.65
CA ARG A 45 28.27 -53.14 -17.38
C ARG A 45 26.86 -52.94 -16.79
N PRO A 46 25.85 -53.73 -17.21
CA PRO A 46 24.44 -53.61 -16.81
C PRO A 46 24.06 -54.67 -15.76
N LEU A 47 23.10 -54.38 -14.86
CA LEU A 47 22.18 -55.35 -14.24
C LEU A 47 20.92 -54.61 -13.72
N GLU A 48 19.78 -54.89 -14.36
CA GLU A 48 18.42 -55.16 -13.84
C GLU A 48 18.06 -54.52 -12.48
N GLY A 49 17.02 -53.68 -12.32
CA GLY A 49 15.63 -53.85 -12.73
C GLY A 49 14.74 -53.86 -11.48
N HIS A 50 14.10 -52.72 -11.18
CA HIS A 50 12.84 -52.64 -10.44
C HIS A 50 12.17 -51.33 -10.83
N ASP A 51 11.12 -51.46 -11.64
CA ASP A 51 10.17 -50.41 -11.94
C ASP A 51 9.35 -50.05 -10.69
N GLU A 52 8.81 -48.83 -10.75
CA GLU A 52 7.60 -48.36 -10.07
C GLU A 52 7.72 -47.82 -8.65
N ALA A 53 8.08 -46.53 -8.58
CA ALA A 53 7.18 -45.50 -8.02
C ALA A 53 7.81 -44.11 -8.25
N SER A 54 7.84 -43.65 -9.50
CA SER A 54 7.94 -42.22 -9.77
C SER A 54 6.62 -41.57 -9.34
N THR A 55 6.49 -41.30 -8.04
CA THR A 55 5.47 -40.38 -7.53
C THR A 55 5.84 -39.00 -8.01
N ALA A 56 5.19 -38.57 -9.08
CA ALA A 56 5.16 -37.17 -9.49
C ALA A 56 4.57 -36.34 -8.34
N THR A 57 5.41 -35.83 -7.47
CA THR A 57 5.09 -34.69 -6.61
C THR A 57 5.72 -33.48 -7.30
N ASN A 58 4.91 -32.53 -7.74
CA ASN A 58 5.37 -31.26 -8.29
C ASN A 58 6.27 -30.57 -7.25
N ASP A 59 7.58 -30.76 -7.39
CA ASP A 59 8.63 -30.34 -6.46
C ASP A 59 9.08 -28.92 -6.81
N ASP A 60 8.17 -27.96 -6.69
CA ASP A 60 8.48 -26.54 -6.86
C ASP A 60 9.08 -25.97 -5.57
N THR A 61 10.09 -26.66 -5.04
CA THR A 61 10.91 -26.21 -3.92
C THR A 61 12.08 -25.39 -4.46
N TYR A 62 12.38 -24.24 -3.86
CA TYR A 62 13.45 -23.37 -4.31
C TYR A 62 14.25 -22.78 -3.15
N ASP A 63 15.56 -22.64 -3.37
CA ASP A 63 16.49 -22.14 -2.35
C ASP A 63 16.70 -20.64 -2.48
N VAL A 64 16.75 -19.97 -1.33
CA VAL A 64 17.08 -18.56 -1.19
C VAL A 64 18.20 -18.40 -0.19
N ARG A 65 19.31 -17.84 -0.67
CA ARG A 65 20.42 -17.41 0.19
C ARG A 65 20.19 -15.98 0.66
N LEU A 66 20.17 -15.81 1.98
CA LEU A 66 19.94 -14.55 2.66
C LEU A 66 21.14 -14.23 3.55
N VAL A 67 21.37 -12.96 3.82
CA VAL A 67 22.33 -12.52 4.84
C VAL A 67 21.54 -12.10 6.07
N LYS A 68 21.65 -12.85 7.16
CA LYS A 68 21.10 -12.47 8.45
C LYS A 68 21.96 -11.37 9.05
N ASP A 69 21.38 -10.19 9.22
CA ASP A 69 22.01 -9.04 9.85
C ASP A 69 21.50 -8.84 11.29
N GLN A 70 21.88 -7.73 11.92
CA GLN A 70 21.42 -7.37 13.26
C GLN A 70 19.89 -7.14 13.37
N TYR A 71 19.21 -6.91 12.24
CA TYR A 71 17.76 -6.77 12.13
C TYR A 71 17.06 -8.07 11.73
N GLY A 72 17.83 -9.16 11.54
CA GLY A 72 17.34 -10.50 11.26
C GLY A 72 17.24 -10.79 9.76
N LEU A 73 16.26 -11.61 9.37
CA LEU A 73 16.03 -12.00 7.99
C LEU A 73 14.97 -11.12 7.29
N GLY A 74 14.23 -10.33 8.06
CA GLY A 74 13.18 -9.44 7.54
C GLY A 74 11.96 -10.15 6.95
N ILE A 75 11.70 -11.40 7.38
CA ILE A 75 10.56 -12.23 6.97
C ILE A 75 9.68 -12.48 8.19
N TYR A 76 8.37 -12.37 8.00
CA TYR A 76 7.37 -12.72 9.01
C TYR A 76 6.77 -14.07 8.67
N PHE A 77 6.63 -14.94 9.68
CA PHE A 77 6.06 -16.27 9.54
C PHE A 77 4.79 -16.40 10.39
N THR A 78 3.79 -17.07 9.83
CA THR A 78 2.58 -17.52 10.51
C THR A 78 2.50 -19.03 10.51
N ARG A 79 1.69 -19.57 11.42
CA ARG A 79 1.48 -21.01 11.56
C ARG A 79 0.35 -21.48 10.65
N SER A 80 0.60 -22.53 9.87
CA SER A 80 -0.41 -23.28 9.13
C SER A 80 -0.14 -24.78 9.31
N ASP A 81 -1.00 -25.50 10.03
CA ASP A 81 -0.86 -26.95 10.30
C ASP A 81 0.58 -27.36 10.73
N GLU A 82 1.11 -26.65 11.74
CA GLU A 82 2.50 -26.76 12.26
C GLU A 82 3.62 -26.26 11.34
N MET A 83 3.35 -25.97 10.08
CA MET A 83 4.33 -25.44 9.14
C MET A 83 4.52 -23.93 9.33
N ALA A 84 5.74 -23.46 9.04
CA ALA A 84 6.06 -22.04 8.99
C ALA A 84 5.80 -21.49 7.59
N VAL A 85 4.81 -20.61 7.46
CA VAL A 85 4.38 -20.00 6.20
C VAL A 85 4.67 -18.51 6.23
N VAL A 86 5.15 -17.93 5.13
CA VAL A 86 5.38 -16.48 5.04
C VAL A 86 4.04 -15.75 5.17
N ASP A 87 3.95 -14.81 6.10
CA ASP A 87 2.72 -14.09 6.44
C ASP A 87 2.17 -13.31 5.24
N GLN A 88 0.88 -13.50 4.95
CA GLN A 88 0.17 -12.83 3.85
C GLN A 88 -0.40 -11.46 4.23
N HIS A 89 -0.51 -11.18 5.53
CA HIS A 89 -1.13 -9.97 6.06
C HIS A 89 -0.10 -8.96 6.56
N VAL A 90 1.15 -9.39 6.75
CA VAL A 90 2.25 -8.54 7.21
C VAL A 90 3.26 -8.35 6.09
N PRO A 91 3.54 -7.10 5.65
CA PRO A 91 4.55 -6.86 4.64
C PRO A 91 5.95 -7.22 5.15
N PHE A 92 6.88 -7.53 4.24
CA PHE A 92 8.27 -7.75 4.59
C PHE A 92 8.85 -6.56 5.38
N TYR A 93 9.77 -6.88 6.29
CA TYR A 93 10.40 -5.86 7.11
C TYR A 93 11.28 -4.92 6.26
N LYS A 94 11.18 -3.62 6.54
CA LYS A 94 12.02 -2.59 5.93
C LYS A 94 13.02 -2.06 6.95
N LEU A 95 14.26 -1.87 6.51
CA LEU A 95 15.32 -1.31 7.32
C LEU A 95 14.95 0.12 7.77
N PRO A 96 15.53 0.63 8.88
CA PRO A 96 15.31 2.02 9.31
C PRO A 96 15.66 3.08 8.26
N SER A 97 16.53 2.74 7.31
CA SER A 97 16.88 3.56 6.15
C SER A 97 15.78 3.61 5.07
N GLY A 98 14.71 2.83 5.20
CA GLY A 98 13.66 2.65 4.20
C GLY A 98 14.00 1.65 3.09
N LEU A 99 15.19 1.04 3.12
CA LEU A 99 15.61 0.03 2.16
C LEU A 99 14.94 -1.34 2.45
N PRO A 100 14.73 -2.18 1.42
CA PRO A 100 14.26 -3.55 1.58
C PRO A 100 15.15 -4.34 2.55
N GLY A 101 14.54 -5.05 3.51
CA GLY A 101 15.26 -5.99 4.37
C GLY A 101 15.72 -7.23 3.58
N PRO A 102 16.51 -8.14 4.18
CA PRO A 102 17.10 -9.28 3.46
C PRO A 102 16.06 -10.16 2.72
N GLY A 103 14.92 -10.43 3.35
CA GLY A 103 13.82 -11.20 2.76
C GLY A 103 13.23 -10.53 1.51
N GLU A 104 12.88 -9.24 1.60
CA GLU A 104 12.34 -8.47 0.47
C GLU A 104 13.40 -8.27 -0.63
N ALA A 105 14.64 -7.98 -0.24
CA ALA A 105 15.76 -7.75 -1.15
C ALA A 105 16.09 -9.00 -2.00
N SER A 106 15.77 -10.20 -1.51
CA SER A 106 15.92 -11.44 -2.27
C SER A 106 15.05 -11.48 -3.53
N GLY A 107 13.90 -10.79 -3.52
CA GLY A 107 12.93 -10.71 -4.62
C GLY A 107 12.29 -12.05 -5.03
N ARG A 108 12.61 -13.14 -4.33
CA ARG A 108 12.13 -14.50 -4.66
C ARG A 108 11.03 -14.98 -3.72
N ILE A 109 11.14 -14.60 -2.46
CA ILE A 109 10.21 -15.01 -1.41
C ILE A 109 8.90 -14.23 -1.58
N LYS A 110 7.79 -14.96 -1.58
CA LYS A 110 6.44 -14.42 -1.71
C LYS A 110 5.63 -14.73 -0.44
N PRO A 111 4.66 -13.87 -0.11
CA PRO A 111 3.70 -14.20 0.94
C PRO A 111 2.95 -15.49 0.60
N GLY A 112 2.82 -16.39 1.59
CA GLY A 112 2.26 -17.73 1.43
C GLY A 112 3.28 -18.85 1.19
N ASP A 113 4.56 -18.54 0.96
CA ASP A 113 5.62 -19.56 0.80
C ASP A 113 5.83 -20.36 2.08
N VAL A 114 5.93 -21.68 1.94
CA VAL A 114 6.09 -22.62 3.06
C VAL A 114 7.58 -22.91 3.23
N LEU A 115 8.13 -22.62 4.40
CA LEU A 115 9.51 -22.95 4.71
C LEU A 115 9.64 -24.46 4.98
N GLU A 116 10.56 -25.11 4.27
CA GLU A 116 10.78 -26.55 4.38
C GLU A 116 12.16 -26.93 4.91
N PHE A 117 13.18 -26.12 4.58
CA PHE A 117 14.54 -26.36 5.04
C PHE A 117 15.22 -25.08 5.54
N ILE A 118 16.05 -25.24 6.58
CA ILE A 118 16.93 -24.21 7.12
C ILE A 118 18.37 -24.74 7.07
N ASP A 119 19.23 -24.13 6.27
CA ASP A 119 20.63 -24.56 6.04
C ASP A 119 20.75 -26.06 5.71
N GLY A 120 19.78 -26.60 4.96
CA GLY A 120 19.70 -28.01 4.59
C GLY A 120 19.09 -28.94 5.65
N LEU A 121 18.71 -28.42 6.81
CA LEU A 121 17.95 -29.17 7.83
C LEU A 121 16.46 -29.18 7.47
N ASP A 122 15.88 -30.38 7.37
CA ASP A 122 14.44 -30.57 7.15
C ASP A 122 13.65 -30.20 8.41
N ILE A 123 12.78 -29.21 8.29
CA ILE A 123 11.94 -28.71 9.38
C ILE A 123 10.47 -29.12 9.24
N ARG A 124 10.10 -29.90 8.22
CA ARG A 124 8.69 -30.27 7.95
C ARG A 124 8.08 -31.12 9.06
N ALA A 125 8.90 -31.84 9.81
CA ALA A 125 8.46 -32.65 10.96
C ALA A 125 8.61 -31.92 12.32
N GLN A 126 9.09 -30.67 12.32
CA GLN A 126 9.30 -29.88 13.53
C GLN A 126 8.08 -29.01 13.84
N PRO A 127 7.74 -28.83 15.12
CA PRO A 127 6.67 -27.90 15.49
C PRO A 127 7.07 -26.47 15.15
N PHE A 128 6.08 -25.63 14.82
CA PHE A 128 6.28 -24.24 14.40
C PHE A 128 7.20 -23.45 15.35
N GLU A 129 7.04 -23.61 16.67
CA GLU A 129 7.86 -22.89 17.65
C GLU A 129 9.33 -23.28 17.58
N SER A 130 9.65 -24.57 17.45
CA SER A 130 11.04 -25.04 17.31
C SER A 130 11.67 -24.56 16.00
N THR A 131 10.89 -24.46 14.92
CA THR A 131 11.31 -23.84 13.66
C THR A 131 11.65 -22.36 13.85
N LEU A 132 10.80 -21.60 14.54
CA LEU A 132 11.08 -20.19 14.84
C LEU A 132 12.32 -20.02 15.73
N GLU A 133 12.49 -20.88 16.73
CA GLU A 133 13.68 -20.90 17.58
C GLU A 133 14.94 -21.18 16.75
N ALA A 134 14.89 -22.14 15.83
CA ALA A 134 16.00 -22.41 14.91
C ALA A 134 16.35 -21.16 14.08
N LEU A 135 15.37 -20.50 13.47
CA LEU A 135 15.56 -19.26 12.70
C LEU A 135 16.18 -18.13 13.55
N ARG A 136 15.71 -17.99 14.80
CA ARG A 136 16.24 -17.00 15.76
C ARG A 136 17.69 -17.30 16.15
N ASN A 137 18.02 -18.58 16.34
CA ASN A 137 19.33 -19.05 16.78
C ASN A 137 20.38 -19.17 15.65
N LEU A 138 19.99 -18.98 14.39
CA LEU A 138 20.94 -18.91 13.27
C LEU A 138 22.03 -17.85 13.54
N ALA A 139 23.27 -18.18 13.20
CA ALA A 139 24.37 -17.22 13.26
C ALA A 139 24.13 -16.04 12.30
N LEU A 140 24.69 -14.88 12.62
CA LEU A 140 24.74 -13.77 11.68
C LEU A 140 25.60 -14.16 10.47
N GLY A 141 25.19 -13.78 9.27
CA GLY A 141 25.89 -14.14 8.04
C GLY A 141 25.01 -14.85 7.02
N SER A 142 25.61 -15.66 6.15
CA SER A 142 24.91 -16.35 5.06
C SER A 142 24.07 -17.52 5.59
N VAL A 143 22.79 -17.49 5.30
CA VAL A 143 21.80 -18.53 5.61
C VAL A 143 21.12 -18.96 4.33
N THR A 144 20.86 -20.25 4.15
CA THR A 144 20.09 -20.81 3.04
C THR A 144 18.74 -21.29 3.55
N LEU A 145 17.66 -20.75 3.01
CA LEU A 145 16.29 -21.19 3.31
C LEU A 145 15.68 -21.79 2.04
N SER A 146 15.03 -22.94 2.17
CA SER A 146 14.32 -23.57 1.06
C SER A 146 12.83 -23.43 1.28
N PHE A 147 12.16 -22.86 0.29
CA PHE A 147 10.73 -22.62 0.32
C PHE A 147 10.04 -23.48 -0.73
N ARG A 148 8.88 -24.00 -0.39
CA ARG A 148 7.91 -24.45 -1.38
C ARG A 148 6.98 -23.28 -1.65
N SER A 149 6.86 -22.87 -2.92
CA SER A 149 5.76 -21.98 -3.31
C SER A 149 4.47 -22.64 -2.84
N PRO A 150 3.55 -21.95 -2.15
CA PRO A 150 2.23 -22.54 -2.00
C PRO A 150 1.82 -22.80 -3.44
N ALA A 151 1.45 -24.03 -3.77
CA ALA A 151 0.87 -24.28 -5.07
C ALA A 151 -0.18 -23.18 -5.20
N TYR A 152 0.03 -22.22 -6.12
CA TYR A 152 -1.01 -21.27 -6.45
C TYR A 152 -2.21 -22.16 -6.59
N LEU A 153 -3.24 -21.98 -5.73
CA LEU A 153 -4.47 -22.74 -5.84
C LEU A 153 -4.70 -22.87 -7.34
N PRO A 154 -4.60 -24.09 -7.92
CA PRO A 154 -4.72 -24.23 -9.36
C PRO A 154 -5.98 -23.47 -9.66
N LEU A 155 -5.86 -22.37 -10.44
CA LEU A 155 -6.95 -21.42 -10.71
C LEU A 155 -8.16 -22.31 -10.82
N ILE A 156 -9.03 -22.31 -9.79
CA ILE A 156 -9.96 -23.40 -9.64
C ILE A 156 -10.78 -23.29 -10.91
N GLU A 157 -10.55 -24.20 -11.86
CA GLU A 157 -11.52 -24.56 -12.86
C GLU A 157 -12.59 -25.22 -12.02
N THR A 158 -13.31 -24.34 -11.33
CA THR A 158 -14.61 -24.58 -10.74
C THR A 158 -15.33 -25.20 -11.92
N PRO A 159 -15.85 -26.43 -11.79
CA PRO A 159 -16.45 -27.11 -12.92
C PRO A 159 -17.35 -26.09 -13.60
N LEU A 160 -17.08 -25.81 -14.89
CA LEU A 160 -17.55 -24.63 -15.63
C LEU A 160 -19.07 -24.38 -15.49
N VAL A 161 -19.80 -25.39 -15.05
CA VAL A 161 -21.22 -25.39 -14.73
C VAL A 161 -21.58 -24.62 -13.44
N GLU A 162 -20.83 -24.77 -12.34
CA GLU A 162 -21.05 -24.01 -11.10
C GLU A 162 -20.36 -22.63 -11.14
N ALA A 163 -19.24 -22.54 -11.86
CA ALA A 163 -18.53 -21.29 -12.13
C ALA A 163 -19.37 -20.33 -12.99
N ALA A 164 -20.16 -20.82 -13.94
CA ALA A 164 -21.01 -19.97 -14.77
C ALA A 164 -22.18 -19.36 -13.98
N GLU A 165 -22.81 -20.11 -13.09
CA GLU A 165 -23.86 -19.58 -12.21
C GLU A 165 -23.28 -18.63 -11.15
N ALA A 166 -22.10 -18.96 -10.59
CA ALA A 166 -21.37 -18.07 -9.69
C ALA A 166 -20.82 -16.81 -10.39
N ALA A 167 -20.39 -16.91 -11.65
CA ALA A 167 -19.93 -15.77 -12.45
C ALA A 167 -21.11 -14.85 -12.76
N VAL A 168 -22.23 -15.39 -13.26
CA VAL A 168 -23.46 -14.60 -13.49
C VAL A 168 -23.89 -13.89 -12.21
N THR A 169 -23.86 -14.56 -11.06
CA THR A 169 -24.21 -13.91 -9.78
C THR A 169 -23.17 -12.88 -9.31
N LEU A 170 -21.87 -13.07 -9.59
CA LEU A 170 -20.81 -12.10 -9.27
C LEU A 170 -20.83 -10.89 -10.20
N GLU A 171 -21.05 -11.07 -11.50
CA GLU A 171 -21.25 -10.00 -12.46
C GLU A 171 -22.49 -9.18 -12.08
N GLU A 172 -23.60 -9.83 -11.74
CA GLU A 172 -24.80 -9.16 -11.22
C GLU A 172 -24.52 -8.41 -9.92
N ARG A 173 -23.73 -9.00 -9.01
CA ARG A 173 -23.34 -8.36 -7.75
C ARG A 173 -22.45 -7.14 -7.98
N ASN A 174 -21.47 -7.23 -8.88
CA ASN A 174 -20.60 -6.14 -9.27
C ASN A 174 -21.41 -5.00 -9.90
N GLN A 175 -22.31 -5.33 -10.84
CA GLN A 175 -23.19 -4.35 -11.45
C GLN A 175 -24.10 -3.67 -10.43
N TRP A 176 -24.62 -4.41 -9.44
CA TRP A 176 -25.38 -3.84 -8.34
C TRP A 176 -24.54 -2.87 -7.49
N LEU A 177 -23.30 -3.23 -7.15
CA LEU A 177 -22.39 -2.37 -6.40
C LEU A 177 -22.03 -1.10 -7.17
N GLU A 178 -21.78 -1.20 -8.48
CA GLU A 178 -21.53 -0.05 -9.34
C GLU A 178 -22.74 0.89 -9.39
N ASN A 179 -23.95 0.34 -9.48
CA ASN A 179 -25.19 1.11 -9.43
C ASN A 179 -25.41 1.77 -8.07
N GLU A 180 -25.10 1.10 -6.96
CA GLU A 180 -25.15 1.67 -5.62
C GLU A 180 -24.15 2.81 -5.46
N LEU A 181 -22.90 2.59 -5.85
CA LEU A 181 -21.85 3.61 -5.81
C LEU A 181 -22.20 4.83 -6.68
N ALA A 182 -22.80 4.61 -7.86
CA ALA A 182 -23.28 5.69 -8.72
C ALA A 182 -24.41 6.49 -8.06
N ARG A 183 -25.33 5.83 -7.35
CA ARG A 183 -26.39 6.50 -6.58
C ARG A 183 -25.79 7.29 -5.42
N GLU A 184 -24.89 6.68 -4.65
CA GLU A 184 -24.20 7.33 -3.53
C GLU A 184 -23.47 8.60 -3.99
N ARG A 185 -22.72 8.52 -5.09
CA ARG A 185 -22.02 9.68 -5.69
C ARG A 185 -22.98 10.81 -6.07
N LYS A 186 -24.13 10.49 -6.66
CA LYS A 186 -25.17 11.48 -7.00
C LYS A 186 -25.75 12.12 -5.73
N CYS A 187 -26.10 11.33 -4.72
CA CYS A 187 -26.60 11.81 -3.44
C CYS A 187 -25.59 12.74 -2.76
N ARG A 188 -24.30 12.36 -2.76
CA ARG A 188 -23.21 13.15 -2.19
C ARG A 188 -23.05 14.49 -2.91
N ALA A 189 -23.04 14.50 -4.24
CA ALA A 189 -22.96 15.73 -5.03
C ALA A 189 -24.13 16.69 -4.73
N LEU A 190 -25.34 16.16 -4.54
CA LEU A 190 -26.50 16.97 -4.15
C LEU A 190 -26.36 17.54 -2.74
N ALA A 191 -25.86 16.76 -1.78
CA ALA A 191 -25.60 17.22 -0.43
C ALA A 191 -24.54 18.33 -0.41
N ASP A 192 -23.43 18.15 -1.14
CA ASP A 192 -22.36 19.14 -1.24
C ASP A 192 -22.87 20.45 -1.87
N LYS A 193 -23.67 20.36 -2.94
CA LYS A 193 -24.31 21.53 -3.56
C LYS A 193 -25.26 22.24 -2.58
N LYS A 194 -26.03 21.47 -1.79
CA LYS A 194 -26.94 22.01 -0.78
C LYS A 194 -26.16 22.75 0.31
N VAL A 195 -25.03 22.19 0.78
CA VAL A 195 -24.16 22.84 1.76
C VAL A 195 -23.58 24.15 1.22
N LEU A 196 -23.11 24.16 -0.03
CA LEU A 196 -22.59 25.37 -0.68
C LEU A 196 -23.64 26.47 -0.77
N LEU A 197 -24.85 26.16 -1.24
CA LEU A 197 -25.94 27.13 -1.36
C LEU A 197 -26.34 27.71 0.00
N TYR A 198 -26.43 26.88 1.05
CA TYR A 198 -26.71 27.41 2.39
C TYR A 198 -25.60 28.30 2.91
N ARG A 199 -24.34 27.95 2.66
CA ARG A 199 -23.20 28.78 3.06
C ARG A 199 -23.26 30.15 2.39
N GLU A 200 -23.51 30.19 1.08
CA GLU A 200 -23.67 31.44 0.33
C GLU A 200 -24.83 32.28 0.85
N GLU A 201 -25.98 31.66 1.12
CA GLU A 201 -27.16 32.38 1.63
C GLU A 201 -26.92 32.95 3.03
N VAL A 202 -26.24 32.21 3.91
CA VAL A 202 -25.85 32.70 5.24
C VAL A 202 -24.91 33.90 5.14
N LEU A 203 -23.92 33.85 4.24
CA LEU A 203 -23.01 34.97 4.00
C LEU A 203 -23.75 36.19 3.45
N ARG A 204 -24.67 35.99 2.50
CA ARG A 204 -25.51 37.05 1.94
C ARG A 204 -26.38 37.71 3.02
N LEU A 205 -27.06 36.91 3.83
CA LEU A 205 -27.88 37.41 4.95
C LEU A 205 -27.03 38.13 6.00
N SER A 206 -25.82 37.64 6.28
CA SER A 206 -24.88 38.31 7.19
C SER A 206 -24.51 39.70 6.67
N GLN A 207 -24.19 39.82 5.38
CA GLN A 207 -23.88 41.09 4.72
C GLN A 207 -25.05 42.09 4.82
N VAL A 208 -26.26 41.65 4.47
CA VAL A 208 -27.46 42.49 4.56
C VAL A 208 -27.73 42.94 6.00
N ASN A 209 -27.56 42.05 6.97
CA ASN A 209 -27.72 42.40 8.39
C ASN A 209 -26.68 43.43 8.84
N LEU A 210 -25.44 43.31 8.38
CA LEU A 210 -24.38 44.28 8.70
C LEU A 210 -24.72 45.65 8.11
N GLU A 211 -25.10 45.71 6.83
CA GLU A 211 -25.52 46.93 6.15
C GLU A 211 -26.67 47.60 6.89
N LEU A 212 -27.72 46.85 7.23
CA LEU A 212 -28.87 47.37 7.96
C LEU A 212 -28.46 47.95 9.32
N ARG A 213 -27.62 47.25 10.09
CA ARG A 213 -27.11 47.75 11.38
C ARG A 213 -26.32 49.05 11.21
N THR A 214 -25.49 49.16 10.19
CA THR A 214 -24.74 50.40 9.92
C THR A 214 -25.66 51.56 9.52
N ALA A 215 -26.71 51.29 8.74
CA ALA A 215 -27.70 52.28 8.35
C ALA A 215 -28.49 52.79 9.57
N MET A 216 -28.97 51.89 10.43
CA MET A 216 -29.65 52.26 11.66
C MET A 216 -28.76 53.10 12.57
N ALA A 217 -27.49 52.72 12.76
CA ALA A 217 -26.55 53.50 13.56
C ALA A 217 -26.32 54.91 13.00
N LYS A 218 -26.24 55.07 11.67
CA LYS A 218 -26.14 56.39 11.02
C LYS A 218 -27.39 57.23 11.26
N ASP A 219 -28.57 56.65 11.14
CA ASP A 219 -29.82 57.39 11.35
C ASP A 219 -30.04 57.75 12.82
N GLU A 220 -29.64 56.88 13.75
CA GLU A 220 -29.61 57.20 15.18
C GLU A 220 -28.63 58.34 15.48
N ALA A 221 -27.46 58.36 14.85
CA ALA A 221 -26.50 59.45 15.02
C ALA A 221 -27.04 60.78 14.47
N LYS A 222 -27.71 60.78 13.31
CA LYS A 222 -28.38 61.98 12.76
C LYS A 222 -29.48 62.48 13.69
N LYS A 223 -30.33 61.57 14.21
CA LYS A 223 -31.39 61.92 15.16
C LYS A 223 -30.80 62.53 16.44
N ARG A 224 -29.71 61.93 16.95
CA ARG A 224 -29.00 62.45 18.13
C ARG A 224 -28.46 63.85 17.86
N ALA A 225 -27.76 64.07 16.75
CA ALA A 225 -27.25 65.38 16.37
C ALA A 225 -28.36 66.43 16.20
N ALA A 226 -29.51 66.07 15.62
CA ALA A 226 -30.67 66.96 15.50
C ALA A 226 -31.27 67.32 16.87
N ASN A 227 -31.37 66.35 17.78
CA ASN A 227 -31.83 66.59 19.15
C ASN A 227 -30.84 67.47 19.94
N ASP A 228 -29.54 67.21 19.81
CA ASP A 228 -28.49 68.00 20.45
C ASP A 228 -28.49 69.45 19.94
N PHE A 229 -28.69 69.64 18.63
CA PHE A 229 -28.88 70.96 18.03
C PHE A 229 -30.08 71.69 18.63
N LEU A 230 -31.25 71.02 18.72
CA LEU A 230 -32.44 71.59 19.34
C LEU A 230 -32.16 72.00 20.81
N ALA A 231 -31.53 71.12 21.58
CA ALA A 231 -31.21 71.39 22.98
C ALA A 231 -30.29 72.62 23.14
N CYS A 232 -29.27 72.77 22.30
CA CYS A 232 -28.39 73.93 22.31
C CYS A 232 -29.13 75.22 21.95
N THR A 233 -30.06 75.18 20.98
CA THR A 233 -30.85 76.36 20.62
C THR A 233 -31.79 76.81 21.75
N HIS A 234 -32.39 75.88 22.49
CA HIS A 234 -33.24 76.19 23.64
C HIS A 234 -32.47 76.79 24.83
N LEU A 235 -31.15 76.60 24.91
CA LEU A 235 -30.29 77.18 25.95
C LEU A 235 -29.79 78.60 25.63
N MET A 236 -29.97 79.09 24.39
CA MET A 236 -29.48 80.41 23.95
C MET A 236 -30.57 81.49 23.83
N LEU A 237 -31.83 81.15 24.12
CA LEU A 237 -32.99 82.07 24.21
C LEU A 237 -33.40 82.24 25.67
#